data_AF-A0A358HNM7-F1
#
_entry.id   AF-A0A358HNM7-F1
#
_cell.length_a   1.000
_cell.length_b   1.000
_cell.length_c   1.000
_cell.angle_alpha   90.00
_cell.angle_beta   90.00
_cell.angle_gamma   90.00
#
_symmetry.space_group_name_H-M   'P 1'
#
loop_
_entity.id
_entity.type
_entity.pdbx_description
1 polymer ?
#
loop_
_entity_poly.entity_id
_entity_poly.type
_entity_poly.pdbx_seq_one_letter_code
_entity_poly.pdbx_strand_id
1 'polypeptide(L)' 'MNKITDLSAAFAQTSVSDNDIVCQRTLKASIGCAGVGLHSGQKIRITLHPAEIDHGIVFR' A
#
# COMPACT_ATOMS: atom_id res chain seq x y z
N MET A 1 -32.66 18.82 15.42
CA MET A 1 -32.06 19.76 14.44
C MET A 1 -30.58 19.84 14.76
N ASN A 2 -29.78 18.90 14.25
CA ASN A 2 -28.35 18.84 14.52
C ASN A 2 -27.66 18.89 13.16
N LYS A 3 -27.23 20.10 12.77
CA LYS A 3 -26.50 20.35 11.52
C LYS A 3 -25.07 19.81 11.67
N ILE A 4 -24.85 18.56 11.25
CA ILE A 4 -23.51 17.99 11.06
C ILE A 4 -23.04 18.36 9.63
N THR A 5 -22.81 19.65 9.37
CA THR A 5 -22.47 20.16 8.03
C THR A 5 -21.03 20.65 7.89
N ASP A 6 -20.06 20.09 8.60
CA ASP A 6 -18.65 20.47 8.40
C ASP A 6 -17.69 19.27 8.38
N LEU A 7 -18.08 18.20 7.68
CA LEU A 7 -17.14 17.14 7.30
C LEU A 7 -16.31 17.53 6.05
N SER A 8 -16.61 18.65 5.40
CA SER A 8 -15.89 19.17 4.22
C SER A 8 -14.48 19.67 4.53
N ALA A 9 -14.22 20.16 5.74
CA ALA A 9 -12.92 20.71 6.11
C ALA A 9 -11.83 19.63 6.33
N ALA A 10 -12.22 18.38 6.65
CA ALA A 10 -11.28 17.29 6.91
C ALA A 10 -10.79 16.55 5.65
N PHE A 11 -11.45 16.74 4.51
CA PHE A 11 -11.08 16.15 3.21
C PHE A 11 -10.32 17.10 2.28
N ALA A 12 -9.92 18.27 2.79
CA ALA A 12 -9.12 19.24 2.06
C ALA A 12 -7.66 18.76 1.89
N GLN A 13 -7.43 17.75 1.03
CA GLN A 13 -6.17 17.45 0.32
C GLN A 13 -6.18 16.07 -0.36
N THR A 14 -7.10 15.82 -1.30
CA THR A 14 -6.75 14.98 -2.45
C THR A 14 -7.54 15.48 -3.66
N SER A 15 -6.88 16.20 -4.56
CA SER A 15 -7.45 16.59 -5.86
C SER A 15 -7.51 15.36 -6.79
N VAL A 16 -8.24 14.32 -6.38
CA VAL A 16 -8.55 13.18 -7.25
C VAL A 16 -9.95 13.44 -7.76
N SER A 17 -10.07 13.69 -9.06
CA SER A 17 -11.36 13.73 -9.72
C SER A 17 -12.05 12.40 -9.45
N ASP A 18 -13.31 12.42 -8.99
CA ASP A 18 -14.12 11.22 -8.66
C ASP A 18 -14.29 10.23 -9.84
N ASN A 19 -13.75 10.57 -11.01
CA ASN A 19 -13.75 9.79 -12.24
C ASN A 19 -12.37 9.18 -12.61
N ASP A 20 -11.36 9.33 -11.75
CA ASP A 20 -10.03 8.76 -12.00
C ASP A 20 -10.00 7.27 -11.60
N ILE A 21 -9.97 6.39 -12.61
CA ILE A 21 -9.81 4.95 -12.40
C ILE A 21 -8.41 4.68 -11.82
N VAL A 22 -8.35 4.22 -10.58
CA VAL A 22 -7.09 3.81 -9.94
C VAL A 22 -6.76 2.36 -10.32
N CYS A 23 -5.74 2.18 -11.16
CA CYS A 23 -5.29 0.85 -11.57
C CYS A 23 -4.55 0.11 -10.44
N GLN A 24 -4.64 -1.23 -10.44
CA GLN A 24 -3.81 -2.08 -9.58
C GLN A 24 -2.32 -1.84 -9.88
N ARG A 25 -1.50 -1.92 -8.84
CA ARG A 25 -0.05 -1.70 -8.93
C ARG A 25 0.70 -2.94 -8.47
N THR A 26 1.82 -3.18 -9.15
CA THR A 26 2.77 -4.25 -8.84
C THR A 26 4.19 -3.71 -8.98
N LEU A 27 5.20 -4.45 -8.52
CA LEU A 27 6.58 -4.01 -8.65
C LEU A 27 7.03 -4.05 -10.11
N LYS A 28 7.83 -3.06 -10.55
CA LYS A 28 8.41 -3.06 -11.90
C LYS A 28 9.48 -4.15 -12.08
N ALA A 29 10.19 -4.48 -11.01
CA ALA A 29 11.23 -5.49 -10.97
C ALA A 29 11.31 -6.10 -9.57
N SER A 30 11.98 -7.24 -9.43
CA SER A 30 12.18 -7.85 -8.11
C SER A 30 13.14 -7.02 -7.25
N ILE A 31 12.86 -6.92 -5.95
CA ILE A 31 13.66 -6.15 -4.99
C ILE A 31 14.15 -7.10 -3.90
N GLY A 32 15.46 -7.10 -3.65
CA GLY A 32 16.08 -7.86 -2.58
C GLY A 32 16.42 -6.98 -1.38
N CYS A 33 16.10 -7.45 -0.17
CA CYS A 33 16.41 -6.80 1.09
C CYS A 33 17.10 -7.80 2.04
N ALA A 34 18.01 -7.31 2.87
CA ALA A 34 18.64 -8.09 3.94
C ALA A 34 18.50 -7.34 5.26
N GLY A 35 18.36 -8.07 6.36
CA GLY A 35 18.18 -7.48 7.69
C GLY A 35 18.25 -8.48 8.82
N VAL A 36 17.75 -8.07 10.00
CA VAL A 36 17.68 -8.89 11.21
C VAL A 36 16.23 -8.88 11.71
N GLY A 37 15.68 -10.04 12.04
CA GLY A 37 14.33 -10.16 12.61
C GLY A 37 14.26 -9.53 14.00
N LEU A 38 13.32 -8.60 14.21
CA LEU A 38 13.28 -7.78 15.43
C LEU A 38 13.19 -8.63 16.71
N HIS A 39 12.22 -9.54 16.76
CA HIS A 39 11.98 -10.37 17.96
C HIS A 39 12.84 -11.62 18.01
N SER A 40 13.27 -12.10 16.85
CA SER A 40 13.91 -13.40 16.72
C SER A 40 15.44 -13.28 16.73
N GLY A 41 15.97 -12.14 16.27
CA GLY A 41 17.40 -11.83 16.20
C GLY A 41 18.13 -12.52 15.03
N GLN A 42 17.45 -13.31 14.21
CA GLN A 42 18.10 -13.99 13.08
C GLN A 42 18.34 -13.04 11.90
N LYS A 43 19.46 -13.26 11.20
CA LYS A 43 19.72 -12.66 9.89
C LYS A 43 18.73 -13.24 8.87
N ILE A 44 18.09 -12.36 8.11
CA ILE A 44 17.08 -12.73 7.12
C ILE A 44 17.31 -12.03 5.79
N ARG A 45 16.81 -12.65 4.73
CA ARG A 45 16.78 -12.09 3.38
C ARG A 45 15.36 -12.21 2.84
N ILE A 46 14.81 -11.09 2.36
CA ILE A 46 13.47 -11.01 1.77
C ILE A 46 13.65 -10.62 0.30
N THR A 47 12.89 -11.26 -0.58
CA THR A 47 12.80 -10.84 -1.98
C THR A 47 11.35 -10.58 -2.32
N LEU A 48 11.04 -9.34 -2.70
CA LEU A 48 9.72 -8.97 -3.19
C LEU A 48 9.69 -9.12 -4.71
N HIS A 49 8.64 -9.74 -5.23
CA HIS A 49 8.50 -10.01 -6.66
C HIS A 49 7.28 -9.28 -7.23
N PRO A 50 7.32 -8.91 -8.52
CA PRO A 50 6.10 -8.57 -9.26
C PRO A 50 5.10 -9.73 -9.18
N ALA A 51 3.82 -9.38 -9.21
CA ALA A 51 2.69 -10.28 -9.20
C ALA A 51 1.61 -9.81 -10.18
N GLU A 52 0.80 -10.77 -10.62
CA GLU A 52 -0.33 -10.57 -11.55
C GLU A 52 -1.49 -9.77 -10.94
N ILE A 53 -2.46 -9.40 -11.78
CA ILE A 53 -3.71 -8.76 -11.35
C ILE A 53 -4.46 -9.65 -10.31
N ASP A 54 -5.13 -9.01 -9.35
CA ASP A 54 -5.91 -9.63 -8.28
C ASP A 54 -5.17 -10.63 -7.37
N HIS A 55 -3.83 -10.70 -7.47
CA HIS A 55 -3.02 -11.61 -6.64
C HIS A 55 -3.02 -11.27 -5.14
N GLY A 56 -3.26 -10.00 -4.79
CA GLY A 56 -3.12 -9.51 -3.42
C GLY A 56 -1.67 -9.50 -2.93
N ILE A 57 -1.48 -9.54 -1.61
CA ILE A 57 -0.15 -9.59 -0.96
C ILE A 57 0.01 -10.97 -0.30
N VAL A 58 0.99 -11.74 -0.75
CA VAL A 58 1.25 -13.11 -0.29
C VAL A 58 2.69 -13.23 0.21
N PHE A 59 2.85 -13.84 1.39
CA PHE A 59 4.16 -14.14 1.98
C PHE A 59 4.52 -15.62 1.76
N ARG A 60 5.81 -15.90 1.51
CA ARG A 60 6.36 -17.24 1.29
C ARG A 60 7.71 -17.40 1.96
#